data_AF-A0A7W8JZA7-F1
#
_entry.id   AF-A0A7W8JZA7-F1
#
_cell.length_a   1.000
_cell.length_b   1.000
_cell.length_c   1.000
_cell.angle_alpha   90.00
_cell.angle_beta   90.00
_cell.angle_gamma   90.00
#
_symmetry.space_group_name_H-M   'P 1'
#
loop_
_entity.id
_entity.type
_entity.pdbx_description
1 polymer ?
#
loop_
_entity_poly.entity_id
_entity_poly.type
_entity_poly.pdbx_seq_one_letter_code
_entity_poly.pdbx_strand_id
1 'polypeptide(L)'
;MLLSIDWDAYSGTRELIFDAPIWGTRDLEHDRLAAWRERVRKRGGQDWNVLAADFPLFSGWQALAQYVGMPAFVALSHADAWGWLERFPGRDVLNIDSHHDLASFSGDALRVRPGNWAGLGLRAGLIQRYTCLYPEWHADLPVAEGFDLGRTRAEVLPLLAPGVLERVTLTRALPLPPPGQVETLLLVQSPAWTNPAHDKEFLALAQQLNCETLTSPLSRLRFDG
;
A
#
# COMPACT_ATOMS: atom_id res chain seq x y z
N MET A 1 1.25 -0.10 18.74
CA MET A 1 1.91 -0.24 17.42
C MET A 1 1.20 0.65 16.42
N LEU A 2 1.86 1.01 15.33
CA LEU A 2 1.26 1.74 14.23
C LEU A 2 0.76 0.77 13.16
N LEU A 3 -0.42 1.02 12.62
CA LEU A 3 -1.01 0.20 11.57
C LEU A 3 -1.07 1.01 10.27
N SER A 4 -0.23 0.65 9.30
CA SER A 4 -0.26 1.20 7.95
C SER A 4 -0.98 0.23 7.02
N ILE A 5 -1.87 0.75 6.17
CA ILE A 5 -2.64 -0.04 5.20
C ILE A 5 -2.52 0.65 3.84
N ASP A 6 -1.85 0.00 2.88
CA ASP A 6 -2.01 0.33 1.47
C ASP A 6 -3.30 -0.30 0.93
N TRP A 7 -4.03 0.47 0.13
CA TRP A 7 -5.21 -0.02 -0.55
C TRP A 7 -4.89 -1.05 -1.64
N ASP A 8 -3.68 -1.08 -2.19
CA ASP A 8 -3.27 -2.07 -3.19
C ASP A 8 -3.23 -3.51 -2.64
N ALA A 9 -3.11 -3.68 -1.32
CA ALA A 9 -3.26 -4.96 -0.64
C ALA A 9 -4.66 -5.57 -0.88
N TYR A 10 -5.68 -4.73 -1.11
CA TYR A 10 -7.04 -5.15 -1.42
C TYR A 10 -7.44 -4.90 -2.87
N SER A 11 -6.95 -3.82 -3.48
CA SER A 11 -7.16 -3.47 -4.88
C SER A 11 -6.04 -4.03 -5.75
N GLY A 12 -5.90 -5.35 -5.76
CA GLY A 12 -4.83 -6.05 -6.48
C GLY A 12 -5.13 -6.31 -7.95
N THR A 13 -4.35 -7.23 -8.54
CA THR A 13 -4.50 -7.69 -9.92
C THR A 13 -4.62 -9.21 -9.99
N ARG A 14 -5.12 -9.74 -11.10
CA ARG A 14 -4.98 -11.16 -11.47
C ARG A 14 -3.70 -11.43 -12.25
N GLU A 15 -3.46 -12.72 -12.51
CA GLU A 15 -2.33 -13.20 -13.31
C GLU A 15 -2.49 -12.81 -14.77
N LEU A 16 -1.36 -12.51 -15.43
CA LEU A 16 -1.29 -12.32 -16.89
C LEU A 16 -2.28 -11.27 -17.42
N ILE A 17 -2.53 -10.22 -16.65
CA ILE A 17 -3.30 -9.08 -17.13
C ILE A 17 -2.55 -8.33 -18.21
N PHE A 18 -3.32 -7.66 -19.04
CA PHE A 18 -2.80 -6.83 -20.12
C PHE A 18 -2.21 -5.53 -19.56
N ASP A 19 -1.08 -5.07 -20.11
CA ASP A 19 -0.26 -3.95 -19.60
C ASP A 19 0.46 -4.18 -18.25
N ALA A 20 0.76 -5.43 -17.89
CA ALA A 20 1.74 -5.72 -16.83
C ALA A 20 3.18 -5.35 -17.26
N PRO A 21 4.04 -4.82 -16.36
CA PRO A 21 3.82 -4.69 -14.91
C PRO A 21 3.15 -3.37 -14.50
N ILE A 22 2.25 -3.46 -13.53
CA ILE A 22 1.59 -2.29 -12.90
C ILE A 22 2.39 -1.81 -11.70
N TRP A 23 2.85 -2.74 -10.87
CA TRP A 23 3.76 -2.46 -9.78
C TRP A 23 5.17 -2.15 -10.28
N GLY A 24 5.85 -1.22 -9.59
CA GLY A 24 7.12 -0.66 -10.04
C GLY A 24 7.02 0.45 -11.09
N THR A 25 5.79 0.83 -11.50
CA THR A 25 5.55 2.09 -12.23
C THR A 25 5.79 3.30 -11.34
N ARG A 26 5.98 4.49 -11.93
CA ARG A 26 6.21 5.71 -11.15
C ARG A 26 4.89 6.19 -10.54
N ASP A 27 4.95 6.81 -9.38
CA ASP A 27 3.79 7.48 -8.78
C ASP A 27 3.69 8.93 -9.32
N LEU A 28 3.29 9.07 -10.59
CA LEU A 28 3.08 10.36 -11.26
C LEU A 28 1.60 10.60 -11.56
N GLU A 29 1.21 11.85 -11.78
CA GLU A 29 -0.17 12.22 -12.14
C GLU A 29 -0.73 11.41 -13.32
N HIS A 30 0.10 11.17 -14.35
CA HIS A 30 -0.25 10.31 -15.47
C HIS A 30 -0.66 8.90 -15.02
N ASP A 31 0.12 8.28 -14.15
CA ASP A 31 -0.07 6.89 -13.72
C ASP A 31 -1.29 6.75 -12.80
N ARG A 32 -1.62 7.81 -12.07
CA ARG A 32 -2.80 7.87 -11.19
C ARG A 32 -4.14 7.93 -11.92
N LEU A 33 -4.19 8.38 -13.17
CA LEU A 33 -5.45 8.52 -13.92
C LEU A 33 -5.37 8.19 -15.41
N ALA A 34 -4.44 8.81 -16.15
CA ALA A 34 -4.36 8.65 -17.59
C ALA A 34 -4.02 7.20 -17.99
N ALA A 35 -3.11 6.54 -17.27
CA ALA A 35 -2.78 5.13 -17.49
C ALA A 35 -4.00 4.22 -17.26
N TRP A 36 -4.83 4.51 -16.26
CA TRP A 36 -6.08 3.77 -16.00
C TRP A 36 -7.11 3.98 -17.10
N ARG A 37 -7.29 5.21 -17.60
CA ARG A 37 -8.15 5.49 -18.75
C ARG A 37 -7.71 4.72 -19.98
N GLU A 38 -6.41 4.65 -20.21
CA GLU A 38 -5.87 3.89 -21.34
C GLU A 38 -6.17 2.39 -21.22
N ARG A 39 -6.04 1.81 -20.02
CA ARG A 39 -6.46 0.42 -19.77
C ARG A 39 -7.95 0.20 -20.08
N VAL A 40 -8.83 1.10 -19.65
CA VAL A 40 -10.27 1.06 -19.98
C VAL A 40 -10.48 1.06 -21.50
N ARG A 41 -9.81 1.97 -22.23
CA ARG A 41 -9.94 2.07 -23.70
C ARG A 41 -9.45 0.81 -24.41
N LYS A 42 -8.33 0.24 -23.99
CA LYS A 42 -7.80 -1.00 -24.58
C LYS A 42 -8.68 -2.23 -24.28
N ARG A 43 -9.53 -2.16 -23.25
CA ARG A 43 -10.62 -3.13 -22.99
C ARG A 43 -11.94 -2.79 -23.70
N GLY A 44 -11.99 -1.70 -24.46
CA GLY A 44 -13.20 -1.24 -25.15
C GLY A 44 -14.29 -0.72 -24.22
N GLY A 45 -13.95 -0.39 -22.97
CA GLY A 45 -14.90 0.10 -21.97
C GLY A 45 -15.13 1.61 -22.04
N GLN A 46 -16.16 2.06 -21.33
CA GLN A 46 -16.49 3.47 -21.11
C GLN A 46 -16.58 3.80 -19.60
N ASP A 47 -16.25 2.84 -18.75
CA ASP A 47 -16.25 2.97 -17.30
C ASP A 47 -15.14 2.11 -16.69
N TRP A 48 -14.93 2.27 -15.38
CA TRP A 48 -13.93 1.49 -14.64
C TRP A 48 -14.32 0.02 -14.44
N ASN A 49 -15.61 -0.33 -14.59
CA ASN A 49 -16.10 -1.69 -14.35
C ASN A 49 -15.55 -2.69 -15.36
N VAL A 50 -15.21 -2.23 -16.57
CA VAL A 50 -14.55 -3.07 -17.58
C VAL A 50 -13.23 -3.70 -17.06
N LEU A 51 -12.62 -3.10 -16.04
CA LEU A 51 -11.37 -3.53 -15.44
C LEU A 51 -11.56 -4.48 -14.26
N ALA A 52 -12.79 -4.73 -13.78
CA ALA A 52 -13.03 -5.53 -12.57
C ALA A 52 -12.53 -6.99 -12.67
N ALA A 53 -12.49 -7.55 -13.88
CA ALA A 53 -11.97 -8.89 -14.12
C ALA A 53 -10.44 -8.95 -13.99
N ASP A 54 -9.75 -7.88 -14.40
CA ASP A 54 -8.29 -7.77 -14.32
C ASP A 54 -7.83 -7.33 -12.92
N PHE A 55 -8.60 -6.44 -12.29
CA PHE A 55 -8.30 -5.77 -11.02
C PHE A 55 -9.46 -5.93 -10.04
N PRO A 56 -9.59 -7.10 -9.40
CA PRO A 56 -10.64 -7.32 -8.42
C PRO A 56 -10.35 -6.58 -7.12
N LEU A 57 -11.40 -6.21 -6.39
CA LEU A 57 -11.32 -5.83 -4.99
C LEU A 57 -11.41 -7.10 -4.13
N PHE A 58 -10.30 -7.50 -3.51
CA PHE A 58 -10.23 -8.62 -2.59
C PHE A 58 -10.94 -8.30 -1.26
N SER A 59 -11.49 -9.32 -0.61
CA SER A 59 -12.15 -9.17 0.70
C SER A 59 -11.14 -8.98 1.84
N GLY A 60 -11.63 -8.60 3.02
CA GLY A 60 -10.85 -8.50 4.26
C GLY A 60 -10.71 -7.06 4.76
N TRP A 61 -10.74 -6.07 3.85
CA TRP A 61 -10.71 -4.66 4.22
C TRP A 61 -11.90 -4.25 5.11
N GLN A 62 -13.02 -4.95 5.03
CA GLN A 62 -14.19 -4.70 5.88
C GLN A 62 -13.86 -4.89 7.38
N ALA A 63 -12.89 -5.75 7.71
CA ALA A 63 -12.45 -5.97 9.08
C ALA A 63 -11.74 -4.74 9.68
N LEU A 64 -11.32 -3.76 8.86
CA LEU A 64 -10.75 -2.50 9.33
C LEU A 64 -11.78 -1.63 10.07
N ALA A 65 -13.09 -1.90 9.91
CA ALA A 65 -14.15 -1.24 10.66
C ALA A 65 -14.03 -1.44 12.19
N GLN A 66 -13.27 -2.43 12.66
CA GLN A 66 -13.01 -2.62 14.10
C GLN A 66 -12.27 -1.45 14.74
N TYR A 67 -11.60 -0.61 13.95
CA TYR A 67 -10.80 0.52 14.43
C TYR A 67 -11.55 1.86 14.44
N VAL A 68 -12.87 1.85 14.21
CA VAL A 68 -13.70 3.07 14.33
C VAL A 68 -13.55 3.69 15.71
N GLY A 69 -13.31 5.01 15.74
CA GLY A 69 -13.09 5.79 16.96
C GLY A 69 -11.62 5.89 17.39
N MET A 70 -10.70 5.22 16.69
CA MET A 70 -9.26 5.38 16.90
C MET A 70 -8.67 6.53 16.08
N PRO A 71 -7.51 7.09 16.47
CA PRO A 71 -6.80 8.05 15.64
C PRO A 71 -6.42 7.42 14.29
N ALA A 72 -6.93 7.98 13.20
CA ALA A 72 -6.69 7.48 11.85
C ALA A 72 -6.30 8.63 10.92
N PHE A 73 -5.46 8.31 9.94
CA PHE A 73 -4.96 9.24 8.93
C PHE A 73 -5.23 8.69 7.53
N VAL A 74 -5.38 9.57 6.57
CA VAL A 74 -5.46 9.22 5.15
C VAL A 74 -4.40 9.95 4.35
N ALA A 75 -3.75 9.23 3.44
CA ALA A 75 -2.75 9.74 2.53
C ALA A 75 -2.96 9.23 1.10
N LEU A 76 -2.51 10.02 0.15
CA LEU A 76 -2.54 9.65 -1.26
C LEU A 76 -1.50 8.57 -1.57
N SER A 77 -0.33 8.65 -0.92
CA SER A 77 0.87 7.88 -1.24
C SER A 77 1.66 7.59 0.03
N HIS A 78 2.33 6.45 0.10
CA HIS A 78 3.18 6.09 1.24
C HIS A 78 4.38 7.01 1.45
N ALA A 79 4.74 7.82 0.46
CA ALA A 79 5.72 8.89 0.65
C ALA A 79 5.31 9.86 1.79
N ASP A 80 4.00 10.03 2.02
CA ASP A 80 3.46 10.91 3.07
C ASP A 80 3.46 10.25 4.46
N ALA A 81 3.74 8.94 4.54
CA ALA A 81 3.86 8.22 5.82
C ALA A 81 4.97 8.79 6.70
N TRP A 82 5.96 9.49 6.12
CA TRP A 82 7.03 10.12 6.88
C TRP A 82 6.53 11.13 7.92
N GLY A 83 5.64 12.03 7.52
CA GLY A 83 5.06 13.01 8.44
C GLY A 83 4.18 12.39 9.51
N TRP A 84 3.61 11.21 9.25
CA TRP A 84 2.90 10.41 10.25
C TRP A 84 3.87 9.76 11.24
N LEU A 85 4.97 9.18 10.77
CA LEU A 85 6.01 8.60 11.62
C LEU A 85 6.65 9.64 12.56
N GLU A 86 6.83 10.87 12.11
CA GLU A 86 7.37 11.96 12.95
C GLU A 86 6.44 12.30 14.14
N ARG A 87 5.13 12.02 14.03
CA ARG A 87 4.18 12.18 15.14
C ARG A 87 4.22 11.02 16.15
N PHE A 88 4.68 9.85 15.73
CA PHE A 88 4.71 8.62 16.55
C PHE A 88 6.07 7.89 16.47
N PRO A 89 7.19 8.55 16.83
CA PRO A 89 8.51 8.00 16.61
C PRO A 89 8.80 6.80 17.53
N GLY A 90 9.61 5.87 17.01
CA GLY A 90 10.13 4.72 17.76
C GLY A 90 9.09 3.65 18.07
N ARG A 91 8.02 3.56 17.27
CA ARG A 91 6.99 2.53 17.40
C ARG A 91 7.22 1.37 16.44
N ASP A 92 6.68 0.22 16.79
CA ASP A 92 6.54 -0.90 15.87
C ASP A 92 5.47 -0.58 14.83
N VAL A 93 5.74 -0.93 13.57
CA VAL A 93 4.85 -0.74 12.42
C VAL A 93 4.44 -2.11 11.88
N LEU A 94 3.13 -2.32 11.73
CA LEU A 94 2.57 -3.32 10.86
C LEU A 94 2.07 -2.62 9.59
N ASN A 95 2.64 -2.98 8.44
CA ASN A 95 2.23 -2.50 7.13
C ASN A 95 1.50 -3.61 6.38
N ILE A 96 0.24 -3.38 6.01
CA ILE A 96 -0.55 -4.26 5.16
C ILE A 96 -0.45 -3.71 3.76
N ASP A 97 0.26 -4.41 2.89
CA ASP A 97 0.76 -3.82 1.64
C ASP A 97 1.12 -4.93 0.64
N SER A 98 0.92 -4.67 -0.65
CA SER A 98 1.49 -5.53 -1.69
C SER A 98 3.00 -5.38 -1.84
N HIS A 99 3.60 -4.35 -1.24
CA HIS A 99 5.03 -4.01 -1.34
C HIS A 99 5.71 -3.96 0.03
N HIS A 100 7.01 -4.23 0.04
CA HIS A 100 7.77 -4.19 1.29
C HIS A 100 8.13 -2.77 1.75
N ASP A 101 8.24 -1.79 0.85
CA ASP A 101 8.56 -0.38 1.15
C ASP A 101 9.88 -0.12 1.93
N LEU A 102 10.81 -1.06 1.79
CA LEU A 102 12.11 -1.06 2.49
C LEU A 102 13.23 -0.44 1.67
N ALA A 103 13.11 -0.42 0.34
CA ALA A 103 14.13 0.08 -0.56
C ALA A 103 13.54 0.37 -1.94
N SER A 104 13.98 1.48 -2.55
CA SER A 104 13.61 1.84 -3.92
C SER A 104 14.84 1.74 -4.81
N PHE A 105 14.71 1.06 -5.95
CA PHE A 105 15.80 0.90 -6.92
C PHE A 105 15.99 2.11 -7.85
N SER A 106 15.18 3.16 -7.70
CA SER A 106 15.18 4.31 -8.61
C SER A 106 15.39 5.65 -7.90
N GLY A 107 16.23 6.49 -8.50
CA GLY A 107 16.53 7.85 -8.01
C GLY A 107 17.42 7.88 -6.76
N ASP A 108 17.39 9.01 -6.07
CA ASP A 108 18.10 9.20 -4.81
C ASP A 108 17.53 8.29 -3.70
N ALA A 109 18.38 7.39 -3.18
CA ALA A 109 18.05 6.42 -2.14
C ALA A 109 17.86 7.06 -0.74
N LEU A 110 18.25 8.33 -0.55
CA LEU A 110 18.03 9.07 0.69
C LEU A 110 16.72 9.88 0.69
N ARG A 111 16.11 10.06 -0.49
CA ARG A 111 14.81 10.72 -0.62
C ARG A 111 13.68 9.76 -0.26
N VAL A 112 12.74 10.23 0.56
CA VAL A 112 11.50 9.51 0.89
C VAL A 112 10.65 9.33 -0.37
N ARG A 113 10.22 8.08 -0.59
CA ARG A 113 9.39 7.60 -1.69
C ARG A 113 8.47 6.49 -1.16
N PRO A 114 7.40 6.12 -1.90
CA PRO A 114 6.54 5.01 -1.52
C PRO A 114 7.36 3.74 -1.28
N GLY A 115 8.15 3.30 -2.27
CA GLY A 115 8.95 2.08 -2.10
C GLY A 115 10.07 2.07 -1.05
N ASN A 116 10.32 3.14 -0.27
CA ASN A 116 11.43 3.14 0.71
C ASN A 116 11.15 3.81 2.07
N TRP A 117 9.96 4.34 2.33
CA TRP A 117 9.70 5.10 3.56
C TRP A 117 9.99 4.29 4.81
N ALA A 118 9.66 2.98 4.82
CA ALA A 118 9.85 2.13 5.99
C ALA A 118 11.33 1.85 6.24
N GLY A 119 12.10 1.59 5.17
CA GLY A 119 13.55 1.43 5.28
C GLY A 119 14.26 2.67 5.80
N LEU A 120 13.85 3.85 5.31
CA LEU A 120 14.34 5.13 5.80
C LEU A 120 13.92 5.39 7.26
N GLY A 121 12.67 5.07 7.62
CA GLY A 121 12.13 5.22 8.97
C GLY A 121 12.86 4.33 9.99
N LEU A 122 13.18 3.10 9.62
CA LEU A 122 14.01 2.20 10.43
C LEU A 122 15.41 2.77 10.65
N ARG A 123 16.03 3.33 9.60
CA ARG A 123 17.38 3.93 9.69
C ARG A 123 17.40 5.20 10.54
N ALA A 124 16.34 6.01 10.46
CA ALA A 124 16.19 7.25 11.22
C ALA A 124 15.73 7.02 12.69
N GLY A 125 15.42 5.79 13.08
CA GLY A 125 14.89 5.48 14.41
C GLY A 125 13.42 5.86 14.61
N LEU A 126 12.73 6.25 13.54
CA LEU A 126 11.29 6.52 13.56
C LEU A 126 10.47 5.24 13.66
N ILE A 127 11.01 4.13 13.15
CA ILE A 127 10.43 2.79 13.29
C ILE A 127 11.34 1.94 14.17
N GLN A 128 10.77 1.29 15.18
CA GLN A 128 11.46 0.33 16.02
C GLN A 128 11.57 -1.03 15.31
N ARG A 129 10.44 -1.69 15.05
CA ARG A 129 10.34 -2.91 14.23
C ARG A 129 9.32 -2.71 13.11
N TYR A 130 9.54 -3.36 11.97
CA TYR A 130 8.68 -3.31 10.80
C TYR A 130 8.22 -4.71 10.41
N THR A 131 6.92 -4.88 10.27
CA THR A 131 6.33 -6.11 9.72
C THR A 131 5.56 -5.74 8.46
N CYS A 132 5.96 -6.29 7.32
CA CYS A 132 5.16 -6.29 6.12
C CYS A 132 4.27 -7.54 6.12
N LEU A 133 2.96 -7.33 6.14
CA LEU A 133 1.94 -8.34 5.92
C LEU A 133 1.45 -8.24 4.48
N TYR A 134 1.95 -9.10 3.62
CA TYR A 134 1.46 -9.23 2.25
C TYR A 134 0.05 -9.83 2.24
N PRO A 135 -0.80 -9.43 1.28
CA PRO A 135 -2.17 -9.92 1.23
C PRO A 135 -2.22 -11.40 0.82
N GLU A 136 -3.28 -12.09 1.26
CA GLU A 136 -3.42 -13.54 1.09
C GLU A 136 -3.36 -14.00 -0.36
N TRP A 137 -3.86 -13.19 -1.30
CA TRP A 137 -3.86 -13.52 -2.73
C TRP A 137 -2.45 -13.56 -3.35
N HIS A 138 -1.41 -13.04 -2.67
CA HIS A 138 -0.02 -13.29 -3.05
C HIS A 138 0.39 -14.76 -2.85
N ALA A 139 -0.42 -15.62 -2.23
CA ALA A 139 -0.15 -17.05 -2.14
C ALA A 139 -0.32 -17.76 -3.51
N ASP A 140 -1.28 -17.29 -4.30
CA ASP A 140 -1.71 -17.95 -5.53
C ASP A 140 -1.34 -17.15 -6.79
N LEU A 141 -0.72 -15.98 -6.63
CA LEU A 141 -0.33 -15.11 -7.72
C LEU A 141 1.20 -14.90 -7.77
N PRO A 142 1.89 -15.26 -8.88
CA PRO A 142 3.35 -15.16 -9.01
C PRO A 142 3.83 -13.70 -9.19
N VAL A 143 3.62 -12.90 -8.16
CA VAL A 143 4.04 -11.50 -8.10
C VAL A 143 5.51 -11.36 -7.70
N ALA A 144 6.08 -10.16 -7.89
CA ALA A 144 7.48 -9.89 -7.57
C ALA A 144 7.76 -9.94 -6.06
N GLU A 145 6.85 -9.42 -5.24
CA GLU A 145 7.05 -9.30 -3.80
C GLU A 145 6.00 -10.14 -3.05
N GLY A 146 6.39 -10.88 -2.02
CA GLY A 146 5.44 -11.59 -1.16
C GLY A 146 4.94 -12.95 -1.68
N PHE A 147 5.10 -13.27 -2.97
CA PHE A 147 4.81 -14.62 -3.50
C PHE A 147 5.81 -15.66 -3.01
N ASP A 148 7.10 -15.44 -3.28
CA ASP A 148 8.19 -16.20 -2.69
C ASP A 148 8.86 -15.32 -1.62
N LEU A 149 8.49 -15.54 -0.36
CA LEU A 149 9.03 -14.79 0.77
C LEU A 149 10.55 -15.00 0.94
N GLY A 150 11.07 -16.17 0.56
CA GLY A 150 12.50 -16.46 0.59
C GLY A 150 13.27 -15.65 -0.44
N ARG A 151 12.77 -15.63 -1.69
CA ARG A 151 13.31 -14.77 -2.76
C ARG A 151 13.22 -13.30 -2.39
N THR A 152 12.03 -12.84 -1.97
CA THR A 152 11.81 -11.43 -1.59
C THR A 152 12.78 -11.00 -0.49
N ARG A 153 12.98 -11.86 0.52
CA ARG A 153 13.96 -11.59 1.58
C ARG A 153 15.39 -11.52 1.04
N ALA A 154 15.78 -12.42 0.13
CA ALA A 154 17.11 -12.42 -0.46
C ALA A 154 17.39 -11.18 -1.33
N GLU A 155 16.37 -10.65 -2.02
CA GLU A 155 16.45 -9.44 -2.84
C GLU A 155 16.57 -8.16 -1.99
N VAL A 156 15.84 -8.09 -0.88
CA VAL A 156 15.86 -6.92 0.02
C VAL A 156 17.09 -6.88 0.91
N LEU A 157 17.60 -8.04 1.33
CA LEU A 157 18.73 -8.16 2.25
C LEU A 157 19.98 -7.33 1.87
N PRO A 158 20.48 -7.33 0.62
CA PRO A 158 21.64 -6.51 0.25
C PRO A 158 21.37 -5.00 0.25
N LEU A 159 20.10 -4.57 0.28
CA LEU A 159 19.71 -3.16 0.23
C LEU A 159 19.60 -2.52 1.62
N LEU A 160 19.58 -3.34 2.67
CA LEU A 160 19.40 -2.90 4.04
C LEU A 160 20.71 -2.85 4.81
N ALA A 161 20.84 -1.87 5.71
CA ALA A 161 21.99 -1.79 6.61
C ALA A 161 22.01 -2.98 7.59
N PRO A 162 23.19 -3.48 8.02
CA PRO A 162 23.33 -4.71 8.82
C PRO A 162 22.55 -4.80 10.16
N GLY A 163 21.99 -3.71 10.70
CA GLY A 163 21.13 -3.72 11.91
C GLY A 163 19.64 -3.47 11.63
N VAL A 164 19.25 -3.24 10.38
CA VAL A 164 17.85 -3.04 9.98
C VAL A 164 17.15 -4.38 9.78
N LEU A 165 17.87 -5.37 9.24
CA LEU A 165 17.30 -6.68 8.90
C LEU A 165 16.67 -7.41 10.09
N GLU A 166 17.28 -7.36 11.27
CA GLU A 166 16.79 -8.03 12.48
C GLU A 166 15.47 -7.44 13.00
N ARG A 167 15.14 -6.23 12.52
CA ARG A 167 13.94 -5.49 12.89
C ARG A 167 12.84 -5.61 11.82
N VAL A 168 13.08 -6.38 10.76
CA VAL A 168 12.15 -6.58 9.64
C VAL A 168 11.58 -8.00 9.67
N THR A 169 10.26 -8.08 9.53
CA THR A 169 9.53 -9.33 9.29
C THR A 169 8.70 -9.20 8.01
N LEU A 170 8.78 -10.22 7.15
CA LEU A 170 8.01 -10.34 5.91
C LEU A 170 7.12 -11.58 6.05
N THR A 171 5.80 -11.43 5.99
CA THR A 171 4.86 -12.54 6.20
C THR A 171 3.60 -12.38 5.36
N ARG A 172 2.87 -13.49 5.15
CA ARG A 172 1.50 -13.52 4.62
C ARG A 172 0.46 -13.94 5.67
N ALA A 173 0.92 -14.33 6.85
CA ALA A 173 0.09 -14.99 7.84
C ALA A 173 0.23 -14.27 9.18
N LEU A 174 -0.64 -13.28 9.40
CA LEU A 174 -0.79 -12.58 10.66
C LEU A 174 -2.23 -12.07 10.77
N PRO A 175 -2.95 -12.29 11.89
CA PRO A 175 -4.24 -11.66 12.09
C PRO A 175 -4.09 -10.15 12.25
N LEU A 176 -5.15 -9.40 11.96
CA LEU A 176 -5.22 -7.99 12.31
C LEU A 176 -5.05 -7.81 13.84
N PRO A 177 -4.25 -6.83 14.29
CA PRO A 177 -4.05 -6.58 15.72
C PRO A 177 -5.36 -6.10 16.35
N PRO A 178 -5.69 -6.52 17.58
CA PRO A 178 -6.86 -6.00 18.27
C PRO A 178 -6.73 -4.47 18.50
N PRO A 179 -7.83 -3.70 18.53
CA PRO A 179 -7.79 -2.24 18.65
C PRO A 179 -6.94 -1.73 19.81
N GLY A 180 -6.97 -2.39 20.97
CA GLY A 180 -6.18 -2.00 22.14
C GLY A 180 -4.66 -2.10 21.99
N GLN A 181 -4.15 -2.70 20.90
CA GLN A 181 -2.72 -2.76 20.57
C GLN A 181 -2.31 -1.75 19.50
N VAL A 182 -3.26 -1.12 18.82
CA VAL A 182 -3.02 -0.12 17.78
C VAL A 182 -3.06 1.27 18.42
N GLU A 183 -2.10 2.13 18.06
CA GLU A 183 -2.06 3.52 18.54
C GLU A 183 -2.71 4.45 17.52
N THR A 184 -2.45 4.21 16.24
CA THR A 184 -3.05 4.95 15.14
C THR A 184 -2.98 4.16 13.82
N LEU A 185 -3.85 4.54 12.88
CA LEU A 185 -3.94 3.99 11.54
C LEU A 185 -3.46 4.99 10.49
N LEU A 186 -2.83 4.50 9.44
CA LEU A 186 -2.59 5.23 8.20
C LEU A 186 -3.22 4.44 7.05
N LEU A 187 -4.20 5.05 6.36
CA LEU A 187 -4.82 4.51 5.16
C LEU A 187 -4.22 5.20 3.93
N VAL A 188 -3.64 4.42 3.02
CA VAL A 188 -2.94 4.92 1.82
C VAL A 188 -3.68 4.48 0.57
N GLN A 189 -3.98 5.40 -0.34
CA GLN A 189 -4.76 5.08 -1.54
C GLN A 189 -3.95 4.45 -2.68
N SER A 190 -2.72 4.95 -2.89
CA SER A 190 -1.81 4.44 -3.94
C SER A 190 -2.44 4.39 -5.35
N PRO A 191 -2.99 5.51 -5.85
CA PRO A 191 -3.84 5.51 -7.05
C PRO A 191 -3.12 5.11 -8.35
N ALA A 192 -1.78 5.13 -8.41
CA ALA A 192 -1.05 4.59 -9.54
C ALA A 192 -1.23 3.06 -9.69
N TRP A 193 -1.52 2.37 -8.59
CA TRP A 193 -1.59 0.91 -8.51
C TRP A 193 -2.99 0.39 -8.15
N THR A 194 -3.90 1.26 -7.68
CA THR A 194 -5.27 0.87 -7.32
C THR A 194 -6.31 1.29 -8.36
N ASN A 195 -7.22 0.37 -8.68
CA ASN A 195 -8.27 0.55 -9.69
C ASN A 195 -9.24 1.66 -9.26
N PRO A 196 -9.47 2.70 -10.09
CA PRO A 196 -10.46 3.76 -9.83
C PRO A 196 -11.86 3.28 -9.46
N ALA A 197 -12.27 2.07 -9.89
CA ALA A 197 -13.55 1.47 -9.51
C ALA A 197 -13.72 1.30 -8.00
N HIS A 198 -12.60 1.21 -7.25
CA HIS A 198 -12.58 0.93 -5.81
C HIS A 198 -12.43 2.21 -4.95
N ASP A 199 -12.37 3.39 -5.58
CA ASP A 199 -12.21 4.66 -4.86
C ASP A 199 -13.39 4.91 -3.92
N LYS A 200 -14.60 4.44 -4.27
CA LYS A 200 -15.80 4.60 -3.43
C LYS A 200 -15.64 3.88 -2.09
N GLU A 201 -15.19 2.63 -2.11
CA GLU A 201 -14.98 1.80 -0.93
C GLU A 201 -13.86 2.38 -0.06
N PHE A 202 -12.75 2.80 -0.66
CA PHE A 202 -11.66 3.47 0.04
C PHE A 202 -12.12 4.74 0.77
N LEU A 203 -12.80 5.64 0.04
CA LEU A 203 -13.27 6.91 0.58
C LEU A 203 -14.34 6.70 1.67
N ALA A 204 -15.22 5.72 1.50
CA ALA A 204 -16.19 5.36 2.52
C ALA A 204 -15.52 4.83 3.80
N LEU A 205 -14.49 4.01 3.67
CA LEU A 205 -13.72 3.52 4.82
C LEU A 205 -12.97 4.67 5.52
N ALA A 206 -12.30 5.54 4.78
CA ALA A 206 -11.61 6.71 5.33
C ALA A 206 -12.58 7.63 6.11
N GLN A 207 -13.78 7.84 5.56
CA GLN A 207 -14.84 8.58 6.24
C GLN A 207 -15.34 7.87 7.49
N GLN A 208 -15.57 6.55 7.43
CA GLN A 208 -16.04 5.74 8.56
C GLN A 208 -15.03 5.74 9.72
N LEU A 209 -13.74 5.69 9.40
CA LEU A 209 -12.66 5.79 10.39
C LEU A 209 -12.41 7.23 10.88
N ASN A 210 -13.10 8.22 10.31
CA ASN A 210 -12.92 9.64 10.60
C ASN A 210 -11.45 10.09 10.45
N CYS A 211 -10.82 9.70 9.33
CA CYS A 211 -9.40 9.97 9.10
C CYS A 211 -9.08 11.46 9.02
N GLU A 212 -8.02 11.89 9.71
CA GLU A 212 -7.35 13.16 9.45
C GLU A 212 -6.60 13.08 8.11
N THR A 213 -6.75 14.11 7.27
CA THR A 213 -6.10 14.13 5.95
C THR A 213 -4.66 14.62 6.05
N LEU A 214 -3.70 13.76 5.72
CA LEU A 214 -2.30 14.17 5.50
C LEU A 214 -2.14 14.73 4.08
N THR A 215 -2.62 13.96 3.10
CA THR A 215 -2.73 14.36 1.71
C THR A 215 -4.09 13.93 1.20
N SER A 216 -4.78 14.81 0.47
CA SER A 216 -6.12 14.53 -0.03
C SER A 216 -6.12 13.30 -0.93
N PRO A 217 -6.97 12.30 -0.67
CA PRO A 217 -7.15 11.18 -1.58
C PRO A 217 -7.77 11.67 -2.89
N LEU A 218 -7.44 10.99 -3.97
CA LEU A 218 -7.95 11.27 -5.30
C LEU A 218 -9.32 10.61 -5.48
N SER A 219 -10.32 11.39 -5.91
CA SER A 219 -11.64 10.86 -6.25
C SER A 219 -11.77 10.69 -7.75
N ARG A 220 -11.76 9.45 -8.26
CA ARG A 220 -11.92 9.13 -9.69
C ARG A 220 -13.28 8.51 -9.99
N LEU A 221 -14.31 8.87 -9.20
CA LEU A 221 -15.65 8.29 -9.27
C LEU A 221 -16.35 8.49 -10.64
N ARG A 222 -15.89 9.45 -11.44
CA ARG A 222 -16.40 9.71 -12.78
C ARG A 222 -15.34 9.33 -13.82
N PHE A 223 -15.77 8.60 -14.84
CA PHE A 223 -15.00 8.40 -16.04
C PHE A 223 -15.29 9.55 -17.01
N ASP A 224 -14.43 10.56 -17.02
CA ASP A 224 -14.43 11.57 -18.08
C ASP A 224 -13.51 11.06 -19.21
N GLY A 225 -14.11 10.63 -20.32
CA GLY A 225 -13.46 9.92 -21.43
C GLY A 225 -12.49 10.73 -22.27
#